data_AF-A0A5J5CQ09-F1
#
_entry.id   AF-A0A5J5CQ09-F1
#
_cell.length_a   1.000
_cell.length_b   1.000
_cell.length_c   1.000
_cell.angle_alpha   90.00
_cell.angle_beta   90.00
_cell.angle_gamma   90.00
#
_symmetry.space_group_name_H-M   'P 1'
#
loop_
_entity.id
_entity.type
_entity.pdbx_description
1 polymer ?
#
loop_
_entity_poly.entity_id
_entity_poly.type
_entity_poly.pdbx_seq_one_letter_code
_entity_poly.pdbx_strand_id
1 'polypeptide(L)' 'MLRYKNGRPRSYSLKLGRCIKQKLWERLDRPTFTETVDEDGRVHVDVSYGVGVSPPLYDVDISGEPQ' A
#
# COMPACT_ATOMS: atom_id res chain seq x y z
N MET A 1 18.24 2.87 -5.62
CA MET A 1 17.33 3.32 -6.72
C MET A 1 16.91 2.13 -7.55
N LEU A 2 15.63 2.05 -7.93
CA LEU A 2 15.14 1.03 -8.84
C LEU A 2 15.87 1.12 -10.18
N ARG A 3 16.19 -0.03 -10.77
CA ARG A 3 16.86 -0.12 -12.06
C ARG A 3 16.14 -1.12 -12.93
N TYR A 4 16.13 -0.88 -14.24
CA TYR A 4 15.77 -1.90 -15.21
C TYR A 4 16.85 -2.98 -15.28
N LYS A 5 16.55 -4.14 -15.87
CA LYS A 5 17.54 -5.23 -16.04
C LYS A 5 18.79 -4.80 -16.84
N ASN A 6 18.66 -3.75 -17.65
CA ASN A 6 19.76 -3.13 -18.40
C ASN A 6 20.55 -2.07 -17.59
N GLY A 7 20.34 -1.98 -16.28
CA GLY A 7 21.08 -1.09 -15.37
C GLY A 7 20.61 0.37 -15.35
N ARG A 8 19.73 0.78 -16.28
CA ARG A 8 19.21 2.16 -16.33
C ARG A 8 18.39 2.49 -15.08
N PRO A 9 18.55 3.71 -14.53
CA PRO A 9 17.67 4.22 -13.49
C PRO A 9 16.21 4.10 -13.92
N ARG A 10 15.38 3.55 -13.04
CA ARG A 10 13.93 3.50 -13.23
C ARG A 10 13.30 4.49 -12.27
N SER A 11 12.58 5.46 -12.81
CA SER A 11 11.75 6.35 -12.01
C SER A 11 10.71 5.54 -11.24
N TYR A 12 10.47 5.94 -10.00
CA TYR A 12 9.39 5.38 -9.21
C TYR A 12 8.09 5.97 -9.75
N SER A 13 7.25 5.16 -10.38
CA SER A 13 5.92 5.58 -10.79
C SER A 13 4.87 5.08 -9.80
N LEU A 14 3.73 5.77 -9.69
CA LEU A 14 2.61 5.30 -8.86
C LEU A 14 2.16 3.89 -9.23
N LYS A 15 2.06 3.59 -10.53
CA LYS A 15 1.73 2.23 -11.02
C LYS A 15 2.73 1.19 -10.50
N LEU A 16 4.02 1.53 -10.48
CA LEU A 16 5.05 0.66 -9.93
C LEU A 16 4.92 0.54 -8.41
N GLY A 17 4.64 1.64 -7.71
CA GLY A 17 4.39 1.62 -6.28
C GLY A 17 3.20 0.75 -5.87
N ARG A 18 2.08 0.84 -6.60
CA ARG A 18 0.91 -0.03 -6.42
C ARG A 18 1.28 -1.50 -6.61
N CYS A 19 2.02 -1.83 -7.67
CA CYS A 19 2.48 -3.20 -7.91
C CYS A 19 3.41 -3.72 -6.80
N ILE A 20 4.32 -2.89 -6.30
CA ILE A 20 5.21 -3.26 -5.19
C ILE A 20 4.40 -3.50 -3.92
N LYS A 21 3.50 -2.57 -3.54
CA LYS A 21 2.65 -2.71 -2.35
C LYS A 21 1.77 -3.95 -2.41
N GLN A 22 1.16 -4.24 -3.57
CA GLN A 22 0.36 -5.46 -3.77
C GLN A 22 1.18 -6.73 -3.55
N LYS A 23 2.38 -6.83 -4.15
CA LYS A 23 3.25 -8.01 -3.96
C LYS A 23 3.70 -8.20 -2.52
N LEU A 24 3.94 -7.10 -1.80
CA LEU A 24 4.28 -7.17 -0.38
C LEU A 24 3.08 -7.64 0.44
N TRP A 25 1.90 -7.10 0.17
CA TRP A 25 0.64 -7.51 0.81
C TRP A 25 0.36 -9.00 0.59
N GLU A 26 0.52 -9.52 -0.62
CA GLU A 26 0.38 -10.95 -0.93
C GLU A 26 1.39 -11.82 -0.17
N ARG A 27 2.63 -11.35 -0.01
CA ARG A 27 3.70 -12.08 0.69
C ARG A 27 3.58 -12.06 2.21
N LEU A 28 2.89 -11.07 2.75
CA LEU A 28 2.67 -10.90 4.19
C LEU A 28 1.34 -11.51 4.66
N ASP A 29 0.85 -12.52 3.92
CA ASP A 29 -0.41 -13.20 4.20
C ASP A 29 -1.63 -12.26 4.26
N ARG A 30 -1.69 -11.32 3.30
CA ARG A 30 -2.89 -10.50 3.03
C ARG A 30 -3.43 -9.78 4.26
N PRO A 31 -2.61 -8.93 4.92
CA PRO A 31 -3.04 -8.24 6.12
C PRO A 31 -4.23 -7.32 5.82
N THR A 32 -5.19 -7.29 6.74
CA THR A 32 -6.37 -6.42 6.71
C THR A 32 -6.43 -5.63 8.00
N PHE A 33 -6.63 -4.32 7.88
CA PHE A 33 -6.72 -3.41 9.03
C PHE A 33 -8.17 -3.03 9.28
N THR A 34 -8.58 -3.03 10.54
CA THR A 34 -9.88 -2.52 10.97
C THR A 34 -9.67 -1.38 11.95
N GLU A 35 -10.30 -0.25 11.67
CA GLU A 35 -10.20 0.95 12.50
C GLU A 35 -11.49 1.14 13.29
N THR A 36 -11.36 1.37 14.59
CA THR A 36 -12.48 1.74 15.47
C THR A 36 -12.13 3.02 16.21
N VAL A 37 -13.09 3.93 16.35
CA VAL A 37 -12.92 5.16 17.10
C VAL A 37 -13.42 4.92 18.52
N ASP A 38 -12.55 5.14 19.49
CA ASP A 38 -12.86 5.01 20.91
C ASP A 38 -13.58 6.26 21.45
N GLU A 39 -14.18 6.17 22.65
CA GLU A 39 -14.91 7.28 23.28
C GLU A 39 -14.02 8.51 23.52
N ASP A 40 -12.72 8.29 23.74
CA ASP A 40 -11.69 9.33 23.89
C ASP A 40 -11.28 9.99 22.56
N GLY A 41 -11.92 9.61 21.43
CA GLY A 41 -11.61 10.10 20.08
C GLY A 41 -10.32 9.53 19.49
N ARG A 42 -9.72 8.52 20.13
CA ARG A 42 -8.54 7.81 19.62
C ARG A 42 -8.95 6.73 18.63
N VAL A 43 -8.17 6.56 17.56
CA VAL A 43 -8.38 5.47 16.59
C VAL A 43 -7.59 4.25 17.03
N HIS A 44 -8.28 3.16 17.32
CA HIS A 44 -7.69 1.85 17.51
C HIS A 44 -7.62 1.13 16.16
N VAL A 45 -6.45 0.55 15.86
CA VAL A 45 -6.22 -0.16 14.60
C VAL A 45 -5.85 -1.60 14.92
N ASP A 46 -6.73 -2.53 14.57
CA ASP A 46 -6.46 -3.96 14.66
C ASP A 46 -6.02 -4.52 13.30
N VAL A 47 -5.22 -5.60 13.32
CA VAL A 47 -4.71 -6.27 12.12
C VAL A 47 -5.05 -7.75 12.13
N SER A 48 -5.64 -8.22 11.04
CA SER A 48 -5.93 -9.63 10.78
C SER A 48 -5.20 -10.11 9.53
N TYR A 49 -4.93 -11.42 9.45
CA TYR A 49 -4.17 -12.06 8.36
C TYR A 49 -4.99 -13.20 7.74
N GLY A 50 -4.68 -13.57 6.49
CA GLY A 50 -5.28 -14.71 5.81
C GLY A 50 -6.75 -14.53 5.39
N VAL A 51 -7.34 -13.35 5.65
CA VAL A 51 -8.71 -13.05 5.23
C VAL A 51 -8.73 -12.84 3.72
N GLY A 52 -9.64 -13.53 3.02
CA GLY A 52 -9.78 -13.52 1.56
C GLY A 52 -10.32 -12.20 0.99
N VAL A 53 -9.71 -11.08 1.34
CA VAL A 53 -10.07 -9.73 0.87
C VAL A 53 -9.26 -9.39 -0.38
N SER A 54 -9.77 -8.50 -1.22
CA SER A 54 -8.98 -7.89 -2.30
C SER A 54 -7.89 -6.98 -1.72
N PRO A 55 -6.73 -6.83 -2.38
CA PRO A 55 -5.75 -5.84 -1.98
C PRO A 55 -6.40 -4.46 -1.98
N PRO A 56 -6.13 -3.61 -0.97
CA PRO A 56 -6.77 -2.31 -0.89
C PRO A 56 -6.31 -1.44 -2.06
N LEU A 57 -7.26 -1.08 -2.92
CA LEU A 57 -7.06 -0.22 -4.09
C LEU A 57 -7.21 1.24 -3.67
N TYR A 58 -6.23 1.75 -2.92
CA TYR A 58 -6.17 3.20 -2.67
C TYR A 58 -5.78 3.90 -3.97
N ASP A 59 -6.67 4.73 -4.49
CA ASP A 59 -6.30 5.77 -5.46
C ASP A 59 -5.82 6.98 -4.67
N VAL A 60 -4.56 7.32 -4.88
CA VAL A 60 -3.93 8.47 -4.24
C VAL A 60 -4.00 9.60 -5.25
N ASP A 61 -4.71 10.67 -4.90
CA ASP A 61 -4.68 11.89 -5.69
C ASP A 61 -3.29 12.51 -5.58
N ILE A 62 -2.61 12.63 -6.73
CA ILE A 62 -1.29 13.25 -6.85
C ILE A 62 -1.34 14.58 -7.60
N SER A 63 -2.54 15.15 -7.79
CA SER A 63 -2.72 16.44 -8.44
C SER A 63 -1.93 17.58 -7.77
N GLY A 64 -1.64 17.44 -6.47
CA GLY A 64 -0.86 18.39 -5.68
C GLY A 64 0.62 18.04 -5.48
N GLU A 65 1.12 16.92 -6.00
CA GLU A 65 2.54 16.58 -5.87
C GLU A 65 3.42 17.45 -6.79
N PRO A 66 4.58 17.96 -6.33
CA PRO A 66 5.51 18.70 -7.17
C PRO A 66 6.07 17.80 -8.28
N GLN A 67 6.22 18.35 -9.50
CA GLN A 67 6.75 17.65 -10.68
C GLN A 67 8.27 17.46 -10.64
#